data_AF-A0A5C5RCH6-F1
#
_entry.id   AF-A0A5C5RCH6-F1
#
_cell.length_a   1.000
_cell.length_b   1.000
_cell.length_c   1.000
_cell.angle_alpha   90.00
_cell.angle_beta   90.00
_cell.angle_gamma   90.00
#
_symmetry.space_group_name_H-M   'P 1'
#
loop_
_entity.id
_entity.type
_entity.pdbx_description
1 polymer ?
#
loop_
_entity_poly.entity_id
_entity_poly.type
_entity_poly.pdbx_seq_one_letter_code
_entity_poly.pdbx_strand_id
1 'polypeptide(L)'
;MSLSFRDHRLEKPKYTVEEAKAKDYTYSAPMYLTAEYMNYETGEIKSQTVFMGDFPLMTRRGTFIINGTERVVVSQLVRSPGVYFDRTSDRTSDKDIFVCKVIPSRGAWLEFEIDKRDAVGVRIDRKRKQPVTHFLKAIGMSDSQIREEFADYPVLLETLEKDTVQTQEEALKDI
;
A
#
# COMPACT_ATOMS: atom_id res chain seq x y z
N MET A 1 -3.19 9.59 -21.80
CA MET A 1 -3.80 10.69 -21.01
C MET A 1 -3.25 10.61 -19.59
N SER A 2 -3.19 11.71 -18.85
CA SER A 2 -2.81 11.71 -17.43
C SER A 2 -3.59 12.74 -16.63
N LEU A 3 -3.76 12.48 -15.34
CA LEU A 3 -4.30 13.43 -14.37
C LEU A 3 -3.24 13.72 -13.31
N SER A 4 -2.99 15.00 -13.04
CA SER A 4 -2.06 15.44 -11.99
C SER A 4 -2.71 16.44 -11.05
N PHE A 5 -2.22 16.50 -9.82
CA PHE A 5 -2.76 17.35 -8.75
C PHE A 5 -1.66 18.24 -8.20
N ARG A 6 -1.94 19.54 -8.04
CA ARG A 6 -1.00 20.54 -7.54
C ARG A 6 -1.71 21.56 -6.64
N ASP A 7 -0.92 22.37 -5.94
CA ASP A 7 -1.37 23.59 -5.25
C ASP A 7 -2.59 23.41 -4.35
N HIS A 8 -2.49 22.48 -3.39
CA HIS A 8 -3.51 22.35 -2.37
C HIS A 8 -3.59 23.62 -1.51
N ARG A 9 -4.81 24.07 -1.23
CA ARG A 9 -5.08 25.19 -0.33
C ARG A 9 -6.30 24.92 0.52
N LEU A 10 -6.27 25.45 1.74
CA LEU A 10 -7.41 25.50 2.64
C LEU A 10 -7.95 26.91 2.66
N GLU A 11 -9.26 27.05 2.51
CA GLU A 11 -9.93 28.33 2.73
C GLU A 11 -10.17 28.58 4.22
N LYS A 12 -10.83 29.70 4.54
CA LYS A 12 -11.19 29.98 5.93
C LYS A 12 -12.26 29.00 6.41
N PRO A 13 -12.18 28.53 7.67
CA PRO A 13 -13.23 27.71 8.24
C PRO A 13 -14.57 28.47 8.26
N LYS A 14 -15.65 27.74 7.97
CA LYS A 14 -17.01 28.28 7.89
C LYS A 14 -17.56 28.73 9.25
N TYR A 15 -17.12 28.08 10.32
CA TYR A 15 -17.56 28.30 11.69
C TYR A 15 -16.36 28.46 12.61
N THR A 16 -16.54 29.22 13.69
CA THR A 16 -15.61 29.23 14.82
C THR A 16 -15.70 27.91 15.62
N VAL A 17 -14.74 27.69 16.51
CA VAL A 17 -14.71 26.49 17.38
C VAL A 17 -15.94 26.46 18.30
N GLU A 18 -16.34 27.63 18.82
CA GLU A 18 -17.47 27.81 19.71
C GLU A 18 -18.79 27.55 18.99
N GLU A 19 -18.95 28.07 17.76
CA GLU A 19 -20.12 27.80 16.94
C GLU A 19 -20.23 26.34 16.54
N ALA A 20 -19.11 25.71 16.19
CA ALA A 20 -19.10 24.30 15.84
C ALA A 20 -19.58 23.42 17.00
N LYS A 21 -19.18 23.74 18.23
CA LYS A 21 -19.66 23.08 19.45
C LYS A 21 -21.14 23.34 19.72
N ALA A 22 -21.58 24.58 19.64
CA ALA A 22 -22.95 24.97 20.01
C ALA A 22 -24.02 24.47 19.03
N LYS A 23 -23.65 24.24 17.76
CA LYS A 23 -24.57 23.86 16.67
C LYS A 23 -24.36 22.43 16.17
N ASP A 24 -23.59 21.63 16.89
CA ASP A 24 -23.24 20.25 16.50
C ASP A 24 -22.58 20.14 15.11
N TYR A 25 -21.78 21.14 14.71
CA TYR A 25 -21.03 21.12 13.45
C TYR A 25 -19.59 20.62 13.62
N THR A 26 -18.94 20.30 12.50
CA THR A 26 -17.51 20.02 12.46
C THR A 26 -16.73 21.30 12.21
N TYR A 27 -15.66 21.55 12.99
CA TYR A 27 -14.74 22.65 12.75
C TYR A 27 -13.79 22.28 11.61
N SER A 28 -14.09 22.77 10.40
CA SER A 28 -13.38 22.43 9.17
C SER A 28 -13.26 23.62 8.22
N ALA A 29 -12.34 23.51 7.26
CA ALA A 29 -12.16 24.45 6.16
C ALA A 29 -12.32 23.74 4.80
N PRO A 30 -12.93 24.39 3.79
CA PRO A 30 -12.95 23.88 2.43
C PRO A 30 -11.53 23.66 1.89
N MET A 31 -11.25 22.47 1.38
CA MET A 31 -9.98 22.16 0.69
C MET A 31 -10.18 22.18 -0.81
N TYR A 32 -9.30 22.90 -1.50
CA TYR A 32 -9.23 22.95 -2.94
C TYR A 32 -7.85 22.51 -3.42
N LEU A 33 -7.79 21.94 -4.61
CA LEU A 33 -6.54 21.70 -5.33
C LEU A 33 -6.71 22.06 -6.81
N THR A 34 -5.61 22.15 -7.54
CA THR A 34 -5.61 22.27 -8.99
C THR A 34 -5.44 20.88 -9.61
N ALA A 35 -6.43 20.43 -10.38
CA ALA A 35 -6.36 19.20 -11.15
C ALA A 35 -6.07 19.52 -12.62
N GLU A 36 -5.03 18.92 -13.17
CA GLU A 36 -4.61 19.08 -14.56
C GLU A 36 -4.76 17.77 -15.31
N TYR A 37 -5.61 17.78 -16.33
CA TYR A 37 -5.79 16.68 -17.26
C TYR A 37 -5.01 16.96 -18.55
N MET A 38 -4.17 16.02 -18.97
CA MET A 38 -3.38 16.09 -20.21
C MET A 38 -3.81 14.98 -21.17
N ASN A 39 -4.23 15.36 -22.37
CA ASN A 39 -4.39 14.44 -23.48
C ASN A 39 -3.11 14.41 -24.33
N TYR A 40 -2.42 13.27 -24.35
CA TYR A 40 -1.17 13.12 -25.11
C TYR A 40 -1.37 13.05 -26.63
N GLU A 41 -2.56 12.67 -27.09
CA GLU A 41 -2.84 12.58 -28.53
C GLU A 41 -3.09 13.96 -29.14
N THR A 42 -3.81 14.82 -28.42
CA THR A 42 -4.15 16.18 -28.88
C THR A 42 -3.21 17.26 -28.35
N GLY A 43 -2.43 16.97 -27.31
CA GLY A 43 -1.62 17.95 -26.58
C GLY A 43 -2.43 18.89 -25.68
N GLU A 44 -3.75 18.70 -25.58
CA GLU A 44 -4.64 19.58 -24.82
C GLU A 44 -4.45 19.41 -23.30
N ILE A 45 -4.26 20.53 -22.60
CA ILE A 45 -4.21 20.60 -21.13
C ILE A 45 -5.45 21.31 -20.62
N LYS A 46 -6.21 20.64 -19.76
CA LYS A 46 -7.34 21.22 -19.02
C LYS A 46 -6.98 21.33 -17.56
N SER A 47 -6.95 22.55 -17.04
CA SER A 47 -6.69 22.82 -15.62
C SER A 47 -7.97 23.33 -14.95
N GLN A 48 -8.29 22.78 -13.78
CA GLN A 48 -9.46 23.19 -13.01
C GLN A 48 -9.16 23.16 -11.52
N THR A 49 -9.71 24.14 -10.80
CA THR A 49 -9.76 24.08 -9.34
C THR A 49 -10.86 23.10 -8.93
N VAL A 50 -10.52 22.08 -8.15
CA VAL A 50 -11.44 21.05 -7.67
C VAL A 50 -11.62 21.18 -6.17
N PHE A 51 -12.87 21.19 -5.72
CA PHE A 51 -13.22 21.07 -4.31
C PHE A 51 -13.05 19.61 -3.87
N MET A 52 -12.21 19.37 -2.86
CA MET A 52 -11.90 18.03 -2.35
C MET A 52 -12.71 17.64 -1.12
N GLY A 53 -13.44 18.58 -0.53
CA GLY A 53 -14.20 18.38 0.70
C GLY A 53 -13.82 19.37 1.80
N ASP A 54 -14.60 19.36 2.87
CA ASP A 54 -14.30 20.12 4.08
C ASP A 54 -13.28 19.34 4.94
N PHE A 55 -12.11 19.92 5.20
CA PHE A 55 -11.02 19.31 5.95
C PHE A 55 -11.05 19.72 7.44
N PRO A 56 -11.18 18.78 8.39
CA PRO A 56 -11.18 19.10 9.82
C PRO A 56 -9.89 19.79 10.27
N LEU A 57 -10.03 20.89 11.01
CA LEU A 57 -8.90 21.68 11.49
C LEU A 57 -8.58 21.39 12.95
N MET A 58 -7.29 21.39 13.27
CA MET A 58 -6.81 21.28 14.64
C MET A 58 -7.02 22.62 15.36
N THR A 59 -7.55 22.58 16.58
CA THR A 59 -7.69 23.77 17.44
C THR A 59 -6.34 24.13 18.08
N ARG A 60 -6.26 25.32 18.71
CA ARG A 60 -5.09 25.73 19.51
C ARG A 60 -4.75 24.79 20.68
N ARG A 61 -5.69 23.92 21.08
CA ARG A 61 -5.52 22.94 22.16
C ARG A 61 -5.00 21.59 21.66
N GLY A 62 -4.77 21.42 20.36
CA GLY A 62 -4.40 20.13 19.77
C GLY A 62 -5.56 19.15 19.62
N THR A 63 -6.80 19.65 19.65
CA THR A 63 -8.04 18.86 19.55
C THR A 63 -8.77 19.12 18.22
N PHE A 64 -9.80 18.34 17.92
CA PHE A 64 -10.67 18.49 16.76
C PHE A 64 -12.13 18.56 17.21
N ILE A 65 -12.97 19.37 16.56
CA ILE A 65 -14.41 19.38 16.81
C ILE A 65 -15.09 18.61 15.68
N ILE A 66 -15.68 17.45 15.99
CA ILE A 66 -16.38 16.60 15.04
C ILE A 66 -17.83 16.47 15.50
N ASN A 67 -18.75 17.03 14.72
CA ASN A 67 -20.19 17.07 15.02
C ASN A 67 -20.46 17.56 16.46
N GLY A 68 -19.98 18.76 16.79
CA GLY A 68 -20.11 19.38 18.12
C GLY A 68 -19.17 18.83 19.19
N THR A 69 -18.68 17.61 19.04
CA THR A 69 -17.89 16.92 20.06
C THR A 69 -16.40 17.18 19.91
N GLU A 70 -15.75 17.60 20.99
CA GLU A 70 -14.29 17.75 21.03
C GLU A 70 -13.61 16.39 21.18
N ARG A 71 -12.68 16.10 20.26
CA ARG A 71 -11.95 14.83 20.15
C ARG A 71 -10.45 15.07 20.12
N VAL A 72 -9.69 14.09 20.59
CA VAL A 72 -8.22 14.08 20.54
C VAL A 72 -7.77 12.92 19.68
N VAL A 73 -6.86 13.18 18.75
CA VAL A 73 -6.19 12.12 17.99
C VAL A 73 -5.04 11.59 18.84
N VAL A 74 -5.04 10.28 19.09
CA VAL A 74 -3.99 9.61 19.88
C VAL A 74 -2.95 9.03 18.94
N SER A 75 -1.67 9.30 19.21
CA SER A 75 -0.56 8.72 18.47
C SER A 75 -0.52 7.20 18.66
N GLN A 76 -0.37 6.46 17.55
CA GLN A 76 -0.27 5.01 17.57
C GLN A 76 1.19 4.56 17.49
N LEU A 77 1.54 3.52 18.23
CA LEU A 77 2.77 2.77 18.01
C LEU A 77 2.53 1.76 16.89
N VAL A 78 3.24 1.94 15.78
CA VAL A 78 3.23 1.03 14.63
C VAL A 78 4.62 0.41 14.45
N ARG A 79 4.69 -0.73 13.76
CA ARG A 79 5.99 -1.35 13.42
C ARG A 79 6.83 -0.37 12.61
N SER A 80 8.11 -0.25 12.96
CA SER A 80 9.05 0.55 12.18
C SER A 80 9.26 -0.05 10.79
N PRO A 81 9.66 0.76 9.79
CA PRO A 81 10.11 0.23 8.51
C PRO A 81 11.27 -0.73 8.70
N GLY A 82 11.30 -1.83 7.96
CA GLY A 82 12.34 -2.85 8.07
C GLY A 82 11.94 -4.20 7.49
N VAL A 83 12.86 -5.16 7.61
CA VAL A 83 12.66 -6.55 7.22
C VAL A 83 12.51 -7.39 8.49
N TYR A 84 11.36 -8.05 8.62
CA TYR A 84 11.01 -8.85 9.78
C TYR A 84 10.86 -10.31 9.40
N PHE A 85 11.48 -11.19 10.16
CA PHE A 85 11.34 -12.63 10.01
C PHE A 85 10.53 -13.19 11.17
N ASP A 86 9.66 -14.15 10.87
CA ASP A 86 8.82 -14.84 11.85
C ASP A 86 8.81 -16.34 11.55
N ARG A 87 8.68 -17.14 12.60
CA ARG A 87 8.54 -18.61 12.55
C ARG A 87 7.34 -18.98 13.40
N THR A 88 6.36 -19.64 12.79
CA THR A 88 5.16 -20.10 13.48
C THR A 88 4.93 -21.58 13.18
N SER A 89 4.75 -22.40 14.22
CA SER A 89 4.33 -23.80 14.05
C SER A 89 2.90 -23.86 13.50
N ASP A 90 2.68 -24.55 12.39
CA ASP A 90 1.33 -24.81 11.88
C ASP A 90 0.56 -25.70 12.87
N ARG A 91 -0.72 -25.42 13.08
CA ARG A 91 -1.53 -26.17 14.07
C ARG A 91 -2.02 -27.52 13.56
N THR A 92 -1.97 -27.72 12.25
CA THR A 92 -2.54 -28.89 11.56
C THR A 92 -1.48 -29.83 11.00
N SER A 93 -0.20 -29.46 11.10
CA SER A 93 0.95 -30.22 10.62
C SER A 93 2.13 -29.95 11.55
N ASP A 94 3.06 -30.89 11.65
CA ASP A 94 4.28 -30.74 12.46
C ASP A 94 5.35 -29.87 11.76
N LYS A 95 4.91 -28.90 10.95
CA LYS A 95 5.77 -28.04 10.14
C LYS A 95 5.74 -26.60 10.61
N ASP A 96 6.89 -25.96 10.52
CA ASP A 96 7.01 -24.53 10.71
C ASP A 96 6.70 -23.76 9.42
N ILE A 97 5.99 -22.65 9.58
CA ILE A 97 5.79 -21.64 8.55
C ILE A 97 6.77 -20.53 8.82
N PHE A 98 7.56 -20.17 7.80
CA PHE A 98 8.51 -19.07 7.85
C PHE A 98 7.99 -17.89 7.04
N VAL A 99 8.00 -16.70 7.62
CA VAL A 99 7.50 -15.49 6.96
C VAL A 99 8.57 -14.40 7.00
N CYS A 100 8.78 -13.74 5.88
CA CYS A 100 9.57 -12.52 5.77
C CYS A 100 8.65 -11.37 5.34
N LYS A 101 8.69 -10.25 6.06
CA LYS A 101 7.90 -9.05 5.75
C LYS A 101 8.83 -7.87 5.53
N VAL A 102 8.81 -7.33 4.32
CA VAL A 102 9.45 -6.07 3.97
C VAL A 102 8.43 -4.95 4.13
N ILE A 103 8.59 -4.16 5.19
CA ILE A 103 7.67 -3.09 5.57
C ILE A 103 8.34 -1.75 5.25
N PRO A 104 7.87 -1.01 4.22
CA PRO A 104 8.38 0.33 3.94
C PRO A 104 7.79 1.37 4.88
N SER A 105 8.38 2.57 4.92
CA SER A 105 7.79 3.72 5.63
C SER A 105 6.53 4.25 4.95
N ARG A 106 6.45 4.09 3.62
CA ARG A 106 5.29 4.44 2.79
C ARG A 106 5.30 3.56 1.55
N GLY A 107 4.14 3.01 1.19
CA GLY A 107 3.97 2.20 -0.01
C GLY A 107 3.50 0.78 0.28
N ALA A 108 3.51 -0.04 -0.77
CA ALA A 108 3.06 -1.42 -0.74
C ALA A 108 3.98 -2.31 0.10
N TRP A 109 3.38 -3.26 0.81
CA TRP A 109 4.12 -4.29 1.54
C TRP A 109 4.53 -5.42 0.60
N LEU A 110 5.68 -6.03 0.88
CA LEU A 110 6.13 -7.23 0.19
C LEU A 110 6.37 -8.32 1.25
N GLU A 111 5.66 -9.43 1.12
CA GLU A 111 5.72 -10.53 2.09
C GLU A 111 6.09 -11.82 1.36
N PHE A 112 7.04 -12.59 1.92
CA PHE A 112 7.42 -13.91 1.46
C PHE A 112 7.07 -14.94 2.54
N GLU A 113 6.67 -16.14 2.12
CA GLU A 113 6.23 -17.20 3.03
C GLU A 113 6.69 -18.56 2.50
N ILE A 114 7.28 -19.39 3.37
CA ILE A 114 7.40 -20.84 3.14
C ILE A 114 6.26 -21.48 3.92
N ASP A 115 5.31 -22.07 3.22
CA ASP A 115 4.13 -22.66 3.84
C ASP A 115 4.34 -24.13 4.23
N LYS A 116 3.32 -24.72 4.88
CA LYS A 116 3.35 -26.12 5.32
C LYS A 116 3.46 -27.16 4.20
N ARG A 117 3.28 -26.76 2.93
CA ARG A 117 3.43 -27.63 1.76
C ARG A 117 4.82 -27.49 1.12
N ASP A 118 5.76 -26.84 1.80
CA ASP A 118 7.09 -26.50 1.30
C ASP A 118 7.02 -25.70 -0.01
N ALA A 119 6.02 -24.82 -0.13
CA ALA A 119 5.91 -23.91 -1.27
C ALA A 119 6.35 -22.50 -0.86
N VAL A 120 7.21 -21.89 -1.68
CA VAL A 120 7.65 -20.50 -1.47
C VAL A 120 6.69 -19.56 -2.19
N GLY A 121 5.99 -18.74 -1.44
CA GLY A 121 5.03 -17.77 -1.95
C GLY A 121 5.42 -16.33 -1.68
N VAL A 122 4.83 -15.44 -2.47
CA VAL A 122 4.92 -13.98 -2.33
C VAL A 122 3.52 -13.38 -2.24
N ARG A 123 3.35 -12.32 -1.44
CA ARG A 123 2.19 -11.44 -1.44
C ARG A 123 2.67 -10.01 -1.65
N ILE A 124 2.16 -9.37 -2.69
CA ILE A 124 2.45 -7.97 -3.04
C ILE A 124 1.22 -7.15 -2.64
N ASP A 125 1.42 -6.08 -1.86
CA ASP A 125 0.37 -5.19 -1.39
C ASP A 125 -0.84 -5.90 -0.72
N ARG A 126 -0.54 -6.93 0.09
CA ARG A 126 -1.55 -7.76 0.79
C ARG A 126 -2.57 -8.43 -0.14
N LYS A 127 -2.24 -8.62 -1.41
CA LYS A 127 -3.06 -9.36 -2.38
C LYS A 127 -2.92 -10.88 -2.21
N ARG A 128 -3.50 -11.63 -3.15
CA ARG A 128 -3.44 -13.09 -3.17
C ARG A 128 -1.99 -13.58 -3.15
N LYS A 129 -1.77 -14.73 -2.51
CA LYS A 129 -0.47 -15.40 -2.55
C LYS A 129 -0.23 -15.94 -3.96
N GLN A 130 0.94 -15.64 -4.52
CA GLN A 130 1.43 -16.17 -5.79
C GLN A 130 2.72 -16.96 -5.53
N PRO A 131 3.12 -17.89 -6.40
CA PRO A 131 4.44 -18.51 -6.33
C PRO A 131 5.54 -17.44 -6.40
N VAL A 132 6.61 -17.59 -5.61
CA VAL A 132 7.72 -16.62 -5.61
C VAL A 132 8.38 -16.49 -6.99
N THR A 133 8.31 -17.55 -7.80
CA THR A 133 8.88 -17.61 -9.14
C THR A 133 8.22 -16.66 -10.12
N HIS A 134 6.92 -16.37 -9.97
CA HIS A 134 6.24 -15.32 -10.74
C HIS A 134 6.92 -13.97 -10.48
N PHE A 135 7.18 -13.64 -9.22
CA PHE A 135 7.87 -12.40 -8.85
C PHE A 135 9.28 -12.33 -9.42
N LEU A 136 10.06 -13.41 -9.30
CA LEU A 136 11.42 -13.49 -9.85
C LEU A 136 11.44 -13.32 -11.39
N LYS A 137 10.50 -13.96 -12.08
CA LYS A 137 10.33 -13.80 -13.54
C LYS A 137 9.92 -12.39 -13.92
N ALA A 138 8.99 -11.79 -13.19
CA ALA A 138 8.52 -10.42 -13.44
C ALA A 138 9.64 -9.37 -13.31
N ILE A 139 10.56 -9.55 -12.35
CA ILE A 139 11.76 -8.69 -12.22
C ILE A 139 12.86 -9.01 -13.26
N GLY A 140 12.64 -9.98 -14.14
CA GLY A 140 13.47 -10.26 -15.31
C GLY A 140 14.43 -11.44 -15.18
N MET A 141 14.29 -12.30 -14.15
CA MET A 141 15.11 -13.51 -14.05
C MET A 141 14.59 -14.61 -14.98
N SER A 142 15.49 -15.26 -15.70
CA SER A 142 15.17 -16.47 -16.46
C SER A 142 15.12 -17.71 -15.56
N ASP A 143 14.44 -18.74 -16.05
CA ASP A 143 14.38 -20.06 -15.43
C ASP A 143 15.75 -20.67 -15.12
N SER A 144 16.76 -20.41 -15.95
CA SER A 144 18.13 -20.89 -15.72
C SER A 144 18.83 -20.09 -14.61
N GLN A 145 18.66 -18.77 -14.59
CA GLN A 145 19.21 -17.90 -13.56
C GLN A 145 18.60 -18.20 -12.19
N ILE A 146 17.29 -18.46 -12.13
CA ILE A 146 16.63 -18.86 -10.88
C ILE A 146 17.21 -20.19 -10.39
N ARG A 147 17.43 -21.18 -11.27
CA ARG A 147 18.02 -22.47 -10.87
C ARG A 147 19.46 -22.33 -10.38
N GLU A 148 20.24 -21.47 -11.00
CA GLU A 148 21.64 -21.21 -10.63
C GLU A 148 21.74 -20.47 -9.29
N GLU A 149 21.02 -19.36 -9.13
CA GLU A 149 21.08 -18.53 -7.92
C GLU A 149 20.52 -19.25 -6.68
N PHE A 150 19.49 -20.10 -6.88
CA PHE A 150 18.82 -20.81 -5.79
C PHE A 150 19.14 -22.31 -5.76
N ALA A 151 20.28 -22.73 -6.32
CA ALA A 151 20.68 -24.14 -6.40
C ALA A 151 20.71 -24.85 -5.04
N ASP A 152 21.12 -24.13 -3.98
CA ASP A 152 21.21 -24.65 -2.61
C ASP A 152 19.85 -24.68 -1.86
N TYR A 153 18.76 -24.27 -2.50
CA TYR A 153 17.44 -24.14 -1.89
C TYR A 153 16.36 -24.99 -2.62
N PRO A 154 16.31 -26.32 -2.37
CA PRO A 154 15.40 -27.23 -3.07
C PRO A 154 13.92 -26.82 -3.04
N VAL A 155 13.46 -26.25 -1.93
CA VAL A 155 12.08 -25.77 -1.72
C VAL A 155 11.67 -24.75 -2.81
N LEU A 156 12.59 -23.87 -3.21
CA LEU A 156 12.33 -22.90 -4.27
C LEU A 156 12.34 -23.56 -5.65
N LEU A 157 13.25 -24.51 -5.88
CA LEU A 157 13.33 -25.25 -7.15
C LEU A 157 12.07 -26.10 -7.37
N GLU A 158 11.55 -26.76 -6.33
CA GLU A 158 10.27 -27.48 -6.40
C GLU A 158 9.08 -26.56 -6.70
N THR A 159 9.14 -25.31 -6.23
CA THR A 159 8.14 -24.29 -6.57
C THR A 159 8.24 -23.91 -8.05
N LEU A 160 9.47 -23.82 -8.59
CA LEU A 160 9.73 -23.54 -10.00
C LEU A 160 9.27 -24.67 -10.94
N GLU A 161 9.42 -25.93 -10.53
CA GLU A 161 8.95 -27.08 -11.33
C GLU A 161 7.42 -27.13 -11.47
N LYS A 162 6.70 -26.60 -10.48
CA LYS A 162 5.23 -26.53 -10.47
C LYS A 162 4.70 -25.24 -11.13
N ASP A 163 5.60 -24.37 -11.59
CA ASP A 163 5.24 -23.08 -12.17
C ASP A 163 4.66 -23.23 -13.58
N THR A 164 3.47 -22.69 -13.79
CA THR A 164 2.80 -22.71 -15.10
C THR A 164 3.18 -21.53 -15.99
N VAL A 165 3.75 -20.46 -15.42
CA VAL A 165 4.14 -19.24 -16.13
C VAL A 165 5.56 -19.38 -16.65
N GLN A 166 5.80 -19.14 -17.93
CA GLN A 166 7.13 -19.37 -18.55
C GLN A 166 7.84 -18.08 -18.95
N THR A 167 7.08 -17.00 -19.17
CA THR A 167 7.64 -15.73 -19.66
C THR A 167 7.54 -14.61 -18.63
N GLN A 168 8.43 -13.62 -18.74
CA GLN A 168 8.36 -12.40 -17.94
C GLN A 168 7.05 -11.63 -18.19
N GLU A 169 6.55 -11.60 -19.43
CA GLU A 169 5.33 -10.86 -19.76
C GLU A 169 4.09 -11.48 -19.12
N GLU A 170 3.98 -12.81 -19.12
CA GLU A 170 2.92 -13.52 -18.40
C GLU A 170 3.04 -13.29 -16.89
N ALA A 171 4.25 -13.36 -16.34
CA ALA A 171 4.49 -13.10 -14.92
C ALA A 171 4.07 -11.68 -14.51
N LEU A 172 4.36 -10.67 -15.35
CA LEU A 172 3.93 -9.29 -15.13
C LEU A 172 2.42 -9.10 -15.20
N LYS A 173 1.70 -9.90 -16.00
CA LYS A 173 0.23 -9.87 -16.07
C LYS A 173 -0.41 -10.56 -14.87
N ASP A 174 0.26 -11.55 -14.31
CA ASP A 174 -0.25 -12.36 -13.20
C ASP A 174 -0.05 -11.72 -11.82
N ILE A 175 0.90 -10.81 -11.68
CA ILE A 175 1.25 -10.12 -10.42
C ILE A 175 0.23 -9.04 -10.03
#